data_AF-A0A9D4MDX4-F1
#
_entry.id   AF-A0A9D4MDX4-F1
#
_cell.length_a   1.000
_cell.length_b   1.000
_cell.length_c   1.000
_cell.angle_alpha   90.00
_cell.angle_beta   90.00
_cell.angle_gamma   90.00
#
_symmetry.space_group_name_H-M   'P 1'
#
loop_
_entity.id
_entity.type
_entity.pdbx_description
1 polymer ?
#
loop_
_entity_poly.entity_id
_entity_poly.type
_entity_poly.pdbx_seq_one_letter_code
_entity_poly.pdbx_strand_id
1 'polypeptide(L)' 'MGELNVVINGVEFRTRHNDYRLAMPAFDKTYNGQVDIPFPDVPPEVLSKATIEEQIAEMKLWFKGQ' A
#
# COMPACT_ATOMS: atom_id res chain seq x y z
N MET A 1 -9.48 21.76 3.51
CA MET A 1 -9.62 21.07 2.21
C MET A 1 -10.71 20.02 2.36
N GLY A 2 -11.59 19.85 1.36
CA GLY A 2 -12.82 19.06 1.47
C GLY A 2 -12.60 17.54 1.58
N GLU A 3 -13.54 16.85 2.22
CA GLU A 3 -13.57 15.38 2.27
C GLU A 3 -14.04 14.81 0.93
N LEU A 4 -13.27 13.89 0.35
CA LEU A 4 -13.59 13.17 -0.87
C LEU A 4 -13.67 11.68 -0.55
N ASN A 5 -14.73 11.01 -0.99
CA ASN A 5 -14.84 9.56 -0.96
C ASN A 5 -15.23 9.05 -2.35
N VAL A 6 -14.35 8.27 -2.98
CA VAL A 6 -14.55 7.71 -4.32
C VAL A 6 -14.04 6.28 -4.35
N VAL A 7 -14.76 5.40 -5.03
CA VAL A 7 -14.34 4.02 -5.31
C VAL A 7 -13.92 3.92 -6.78
N ILE A 8 -12.68 3.51 -7.04
CA ILE A 8 -12.13 3.31 -8.39
C ILE A 8 -11.58 1.89 -8.46
N ASN A 9 -12.07 1.07 -9.41
CA ASN A 9 -11.66 -0.33 -9.57
C ASN A 9 -11.73 -1.18 -8.28
N GLY A 10 -12.71 -0.88 -7.41
CA GLY A 10 -12.87 -1.58 -6.14
C GLY A 10 -11.87 -1.12 -5.06
N VAL A 11 -11.21 0.02 -5.22
CA VAL A 11 -10.39 0.63 -4.18
C VAL A 11 -11.05 1.93 -3.73
N GLU A 12 -11.30 2.06 -2.43
CA GLU A 12 -11.87 3.26 -1.82
C GLU A 12 -10.76 4.24 -1.44
N PHE A 13 -10.88 5.46 -1.98
CA PHE A 13 -10.02 6.59 -1.67
C PHE A 13 -10.77 7.58 -0.79
N ARG A 14 -10.28 7.76 0.43
CA ARG A 14 -10.85 8.71 1.39
C ARG A 14 -9.85 9.78 1.76
N THR A 15 -10.18 11.03 1.47
CA THR A 15 -9.45 12.20 2.00
C THR A 15 -10.17 12.76 3.22
N ARG A 16 -9.40 13.10 4.25
CA ARG A 16 -9.83 13.82 5.45
C ARG A 16 -9.11 15.18 5.51
N HIS A 17 -9.24 15.86 6.64
CA HIS A 17 -8.74 17.22 6.82
C HIS A 17 -7.21 17.36 6.64
N ASN A 18 -6.41 16.30 6.86
CA ASN A 18 -4.96 16.25 6.57
C ASN A 18 -4.43 14.87 6.15
N ASP A 19 -5.28 13.85 6.10
CA ASP A 19 -4.87 12.46 5.90
C ASP A 19 -5.59 11.87 4.69
N TYR A 20 -4.93 10.94 4.00
CA TYR A 20 -5.53 10.12 2.97
C TYR A 20 -5.34 8.65 3.33
N ARG A 21 -6.37 7.83 3.10
CA ARG A 21 -6.29 6.38 3.25
C ARG A 21 -6.82 5.71 2.00
N LEU A 22 -6.09 4.68 1.56
CA LEU A 22 -6.49 3.77 0.51
C LEU A 22 -6.92 2.45 1.16
N ALA A 23 -8.15 2.02 0.93
CA ALA A 23 -8.69 0.79 1.48
C ALA A 23 -9.38 -0.03 0.39
N MET A 24 -9.41 -1.35 0.54
CA MET A 24 -10.19 -2.23 -0.32
C MET A 24 -11.47 -2.68 0.41
N PRO A 25 -12.56 -3.00 -0.30
CA PRO A 25 -13.77 -3.52 0.31
C PRO A 25 -13.47 -4.84 1.01
N ALA A 26 -14.06 -5.03 2.18
CA ALA A 26 -14.02 -6.30 2.86
C ALA A 26 -14.74 -7.37 2.03
N PHE A 27 -14.20 -8.59 2.01
CA PHE A 27 -14.82 -9.75 1.35
C PHE A 27 -15.90 -10.41 2.22
N ASP A 28 -16.18 -9.86 3.39
CA ASP A 28 -17.23 -10.34 4.29
C ASP A 28 -18.60 -9.73 3.93
N LYS A 29 -19.66 -10.15 4.64
CA LYS A 29 -21.02 -9.61 4.44
C LYS A 29 -21.24 -8.30 5.22
N THR A 30 -20.18 -7.62 5.64
CA THR A 30 -20.30 -6.40 6.43
C THR A 30 -20.57 -5.24 5.48
N TYR A 31 -21.71 -4.57 5.68
CA TYR A 31 -22.06 -3.39 4.90
C TYR A 31 -21.00 -2.30 5.06
N ASN A 32 -20.45 -1.81 3.93
CA ASN A 32 -19.32 -0.87 3.88
C ASN A 32 -18.09 -1.34 4.69
N GLY A 33 -17.90 -2.65 4.84
CA GLY A 33 -16.67 -3.19 5.39
C GLY A 33 -15.48 -2.77 4.52
N GLN A 34 -14.42 -2.31 5.17
CA GLN A 34 -13.16 -1.93 4.53
C GLN A 34 -12.02 -2.67 5.21
N VAL A 35 -11.03 -3.06 4.43
CA VAL A 35 -9.78 -3.64 4.92
C VAL A 35 -8.59 -2.93 4.29
N ASP A 36 -7.45 -3.00 4.96
CA ASP A 36 -6.22 -2.40 4.45
C ASP A 36 -5.75 -3.13 3.21
N ILE A 37 -5.24 -2.36 2.25
CA ILE A 37 -4.61 -2.91 1.06
C ILE A 37 -3.25 -3.49 1.50
N PRO A 38 -2.99 -4.78 1.25
CA PRO A 38 -1.71 -5.37 1.60
C PRO A 38 -0.60 -4.67 0.81
N PHE A 39 0.53 -4.45 1.48
CA PHE A 39 1.73 -3.98 0.79
C PHE A 39 2.19 -5.05 -0.21
N PRO A 40 2.82 -4.63 -1.32
CA PRO A 40 3.46 -5.58 -2.22
C PRO A 40 4.57 -6.34 -1.48
N ASP A 41 4.81 -7.58 -1.90
CA ASP A 41 5.89 -8.40 -1.35
C ASP A 41 7.26 -7.78 -1.64
N VAL A 42 8.22 -8.09 -0.77
CA VAL A 42 9.61 -7.68 -0.95
C VAL A 42 10.19 -8.37 -2.18
N PRO A 43 10.86 -7.64 -3.10
CA PRO A 43 11.46 -8.23 -4.28
C PRO A 43 12.48 -9.34 -3.93
N PRO A 44 12.50 -10.48 -4.65
CA PRO A 44 13.42 -11.58 -4.37
C PRO A 44 14.90 -11.18 -4.41
N GLU A 45 15.25 -10.21 -5.27
CA GLU A 45 16.59 -9.65 -5.40
C GLU A 45 17.07 -9.01 -4.10
N VAL A 46 16.16 -8.38 -3.35
CA VAL A 46 16.43 -7.85 -2.01
C VAL A 46 16.62 -9.00 -1.04
N LEU A 47 15.69 -9.96 -0.97
CA LEU A 47 15.77 -11.09 -0.04
C LEU A 47 16.99 -12.00 -0.26
N SER A 48 17.58 -11.97 -1.46
CA SER A 48 18.75 -12.76 -1.81
C SER A 48 20.07 -12.25 -1.20
N LYS A 49 20.11 -11.04 -0.64
CA LYS A 49 21.33 -10.47 -0.05
C LYS A 49 21.64 -11.09 1.31
N ALA A 50 22.93 -11.21 1.60
CA ALA A 50 23.41 -11.93 2.77
C ALA A 50 23.27 -11.13 4.08
N THR A 51 23.33 -9.79 4.01
CA THR A 51 23.25 -8.91 5.18
C THR A 51 22.08 -7.94 5.09
N ILE A 52 21.59 -7.48 6.24
CA ILE A 52 20.49 -6.52 6.32
C ILE A 52 20.90 -5.19 5.65
N GLU A 53 22.16 -4.78 5.77
CA GLU A 53 22.68 -3.56 5.15
C GLU A 53 22.60 -3.62 3.61
N GLU A 54 22.93 -4.77 3.03
CA GLU A 54 22.81 -5.02 1.60
C GLU A 54 21.34 -5.06 1.15
N GLN A 55 20.46 -5.65 1.96
CA GLN A 55 19.02 -5.64 1.70
C GLN A 55 18.46 -4.20 1.69
N ILE A 56 18.88 -3.36 2.64
CA ILE A 56 18.47 -1.95 2.71
C ILE A 56 18.98 -1.18 1.48
N ALA A 57 20.24 -1.40 1.08
CA ALA A 57 20.81 -0.76 -0.11
C ALA A 57 20.07 -1.17 -1.39
N GLU A 58 19.78 -2.46 -1.54
CA GLU A 58 19.04 -3.00 -2.68
C GLU A 58 17.61 -2.46 -2.73
N MET A 59 16.90 -2.43 -1.59
CA MET A 59 15.55 -1.88 -1.51
C MET A 59 15.52 -0.41 -1.94
N LYS A 60 16.51 0.40 -1.53
CA LYS A 60 16.62 1.80 -1.97
C LYS A 60 16.85 1.93 -3.48
N LEU A 61 17.64 1.04 -4.07
CA LEU A 61 17.88 1.01 -5.51
C LEU A 61 16.63 0.61 -6.29
N TRP A 62 15.90 -0.39 -5.80
CA TRP A 62 14.64 -0.84 -6.40
C TRP A 62 13.62 0.30 -6.54
N PHE A 63 13.46 1.12 -5.50
CA PHE A 63 12.57 2.30 -5.56
C PHE A 63 13.13 3.47 -6.39
N LYS A 64 14.45 3.56 -6.59
CA LYS A 64 15.08 4.61 -7.41
C LYS A 64 15.05 4.29 -8.90
N GLY A 65 14.96 3.01 -9.26
CA GLY A 65 14.91 2.53 -10.64
C GLY A 65 13.53 2.59 -11.29
N GLN A 66 12.49 3.03 -10.56
CA GLN A 66 11.15 3.29 -11.09
C GLN A 66 10.96 4.75 -11.53
#